data_AF-A0A3D5E8G6-F1
#
_entry.id   AF-A0A3D5E8G6-F1
#
_cell.length_a   1.000
_cell.length_b   1.000
_cell.length_c   1.000
_cell.angle_alpha   90.00
_cell.angle_beta   90.00
_cell.angle_gamma   90.00
#
_symmetry.space_group_name_H-M   'P 1'
#
loop_
_entity.id
_entity.type
_entity.pdbx_description
1 polymer ?
#
loop_
_entity_poly.entity_id
_entity_poly.type
_entity_poly.pdbx_seq_one_letter_code
_entity_poly.pdbx_strand_id
1 'polypeptide(L)'
;EVVKYMENAFLATKVAFCNEFFELCETVGVDYERVRQLWLEDDRINPSHTVVTEERGYGGQCLPKDTAAISASARALGVPMEILEAVQEANARHRANGEAEEPLLVAAAQGAG
;
A
#
# COMPACT_ATOMS: atom_id res chain seq x y z
N GLU A 1 20.46 -7.92 9.23
CA GLU A 1 19.04 -8.09 9.61
C GLU A 1 18.30 -6.77 9.87
N VAL A 2 18.57 -6.00 10.93
CA VAL A 2 17.76 -4.79 11.26
C VAL A 2 17.72 -3.74 10.15
N VAL A 3 18.84 -3.49 9.46
CA VAL A 3 18.89 -2.56 8.31
C VAL A 3 17.91 -2.98 7.22
N LYS A 4 17.81 -4.28 6.91
CA LYS A 4 16.88 -4.81 5.92
C LYS A 4 15.42 -4.65 6.35
N TYR A 5 15.11 -4.83 7.64
CA TYR A 5 13.77 -4.54 8.16
C TYR A 5 13.42 -3.06 8.02
N MET A 6 14.37 -2.17 8.32
CA MET A 6 14.18 -0.72 8.17
C MET A 6 13.96 -0.33 6.70
N GLU A 7 14.75 -0.87 5.78
CA GLU A 7 14.59 -0.67 4.34
C GLU A 7 13.19 -1.13 3.88
N ASN A 8 12.82 -2.38 4.17
CA ASN A 8 11.53 -2.93 3.73
C ASN A 8 10.34 -2.22 4.39
N ALA A 9 10.44 -1.79 5.65
CA ALA A 9 9.43 -0.96 6.30
C ALA A 9 9.26 0.40 5.60
N PHE A 10 10.37 1.05 5.24
CA PHE A 10 10.31 2.31 4.51
C PHE A 10 9.72 2.14 3.10
N LEU A 11 10.15 1.12 2.37
CA LEU A 11 9.60 0.82 1.04
C LEU A 11 8.10 0.49 1.08
N ALA A 12 7.66 -0.32 2.06
CA ALA A 12 6.25 -0.59 2.30
C ALA A 12 5.45 0.68 2.61
N THR A 13 6.02 1.58 3.42
CA THR A 13 5.40 2.88 3.73
C THR A 13 5.21 3.72 2.48
N LYS A 14 6.21 3.77 1.58
CA LYS A 14 6.09 4.49 0.30
C LYS A 14 4.95 3.95 -0.55
N VAL A 15 4.83 2.63 -0.66
CA VAL A 15 3.75 2.01 -1.44
C VAL A 15 2.39 2.35 -0.84
N ALA A 16 2.21 2.23 0.47
CA ALA A 16 0.95 2.56 1.13
C ALA A 16 0.59 4.05 0.93
N PHE A 17 1.54 4.95 1.17
CA PHE A 17 1.37 6.39 0.95
C PHE A 17 0.91 6.70 -0.49
N CYS A 18 1.55 6.10 -1.49
CA CYS A 18 1.22 6.30 -2.89
C CYS A 18 -0.17 5.74 -3.24
N ASN A 19 -0.57 4.62 -2.66
CA ASN A 19 -1.92 4.06 -2.84
C ASN A 19 -3.01 4.99 -2.29
N GLU A 20 -2.79 5.61 -1.13
CA GLU A 20 -3.75 6.58 -0.56
C GLU A 20 -3.84 7.86 -1.40
N PHE A 21 -2.70 8.37 -1.89
CA PHE A 21 -2.70 9.51 -2.80
C PHE A 21 -3.38 9.21 -4.14
N PHE A 22 -3.22 7.98 -4.66
CA PHE A 22 -3.94 7.55 -5.85
C PHE A 22 -5.46 7.58 -5.61
N GLU A 23 -5.96 7.02 -4.51
CA GLU A 23 -7.40 7.06 -4.18
C GLU A 23 -7.93 8.49 -4.05
N LEU A 24 -7.14 9.37 -3.44
CA LEU A 24 -7.48 10.79 -3.36
C LEU A 24 -7.56 11.41 -4.76
N CYS A 25 -6.56 11.17 -5.61
CA CYS A 25 -6.51 11.67 -6.99
C CYS A 25 -7.73 11.22 -7.80
N GLU A 26 -8.09 9.94 -7.74
CA GLU A 26 -9.30 9.40 -8.38
C GLU A 26 -10.57 10.10 -7.88
N THR A 27 -10.67 10.32 -6.55
CA THR A 27 -11.84 10.96 -5.94
C THR A 27 -12.02 12.41 -6.39
N VAL A 28 -10.92 13.14 -6.62
CA VAL A 28 -10.96 14.55 -7.04
C VAL A 28 -10.84 14.75 -8.54
N GLY A 29 -10.75 13.67 -9.33
CA GLY A 29 -10.62 13.72 -10.79
C GLY A 29 -9.27 14.25 -11.29
N VAL A 30 -8.19 13.97 -10.55
CA VAL A 30 -6.81 14.36 -10.90
C VAL A 30 -6.01 13.13 -11.33
N ASP A 31 -5.15 13.27 -12.34
CA ASP A 31 -4.26 12.19 -12.79
C ASP A 31 -3.10 11.98 -11.78
N TYR A 32 -3.12 10.85 -11.08
CA TYR A 32 -2.07 10.45 -10.14
C TYR A 32 -0.68 10.39 -10.79
N GLU A 33 -0.56 9.90 -12.02
CA GLU A 33 0.74 9.76 -12.69
C GLU A 33 1.37 11.14 -12.91
N ARG A 34 0.54 12.13 -13.29
CA ARG A 34 0.99 13.52 -13.42
C ARG A 34 1.41 14.12 -12.08
N VAL A 35 0.64 13.89 -11.01
CA VAL A 35 0.98 14.35 -9.65
C VAL A 35 2.29 13.73 -9.18
N ARG A 36 2.44 12.42 -9.35
CA ARG A 36 3.66 11.69 -8.99
C ARG A 36 4.88 12.23 -9.72
N GLN A 37 4.79 12.48 -11.03
CA GLN A 37 5.91 13.03 -11.81
C GLN A 37 6.37 14.38 -11.28
N LEU A 38 5.43 15.30 -10.99
CA LEU A 38 5.75 16.61 -10.42
C LEU A 38 6.32 16.51 -9.00
N TRP A 39 5.79 15.59 -8.19
CA TRP A 39 6.32 15.30 -6.85
C TRP A 39 7.77 14.78 -6.90
N LEU A 40 8.10 13.98 -7.91
CA LEU A 40 9.45 13.43 -8.14
C LEU A 40 10.45 14.44 -8.72
N GLU A 41 10.04 15.66 -9.05
CA GLU A 41 10.98 16.74 -9.40
C GLU A 41 11.77 17.23 -8.17
N ASP A 42 11.35 16.89 -6.95
CA ASP A 42 12.14 17.12 -5.73
C ASP A 42 13.23 16.04 -5.58
N ASP A 43 14.49 16.42 -5.76
CA ASP A 43 15.67 15.54 -5.73
C ASP A 43 15.83 14.73 -4.43
N ARG A 44 15.16 15.11 -3.34
CA ARG A 44 15.17 14.35 -2.09
C ARG A 44 14.32 13.08 -2.18
N ILE A 45 13.49 12.96 -3.21
CA ILE A 45 12.45 11.93 -3.33
C ILE A 45 12.86 10.92 -4.40
N ASN A 46 13.26 9.73 -3.93
CA ASN A 46 13.62 8.65 -4.84
C ASN A 46 12.37 8.03 -5.51
N PRO A 47 12.39 7.74 -6.82
CA PRO A 47 11.23 7.24 -7.57
C PRO A 47 10.81 5.79 -7.26
N SER A 48 11.67 4.99 -6.62
CA SER A 48 11.35 3.58 -6.32
C SER A 48 10.09 3.44 -5.48
N HIS A 49 9.26 2.42 -5.74
CA HIS A 49 8.07 2.12 -4.94
C HIS A 49 7.04 3.27 -4.86
N THR A 50 6.99 4.12 -5.89
CA THR A 50 5.99 5.21 -6.01
C THR A 50 4.89 4.88 -7.01
N VAL A 51 5.11 3.92 -7.91
CA VAL A 51 4.12 3.51 -8.91
C VAL A 51 3.02 2.72 -8.21
N VAL A 52 1.77 3.07 -8.49
CA VAL A 52 0.59 2.31 -8.06
C VAL A 52 0.20 1.38 -9.20
N THR A 53 0.11 0.08 -8.91
CA THR A 53 -0.25 -0.96 -9.87
C THR A 53 -1.72 -1.36 -9.71
N GLU A 54 -2.26 -2.12 -10.65
CA GLU A 54 -3.65 -2.59 -10.62
C GLU A 54 -3.95 -3.47 -9.40
N GLU A 55 -2.96 -4.25 -8.92
CA GLU A 55 -3.15 -5.15 -7.77
C GLU A 55 -3.35 -4.41 -6.44
N ARG A 56 -2.93 -3.13 -6.38
CA ARG A 56 -2.96 -2.26 -5.20
C ARG A 56 -2.20 -2.80 -3.97
N GLY A 57 -1.64 -1.88 -3.19
CA GLY A 57 -0.78 -2.22 -2.05
C GLY A 57 0.53 -2.91 -2.41
N TYR A 58 1.35 -3.23 -1.40
CA TYR A 58 2.60 -3.98 -1.56
C TYR A 58 2.38 -5.49 -1.36
N GLY A 59 3.14 -6.28 -2.12
CA GLY A 59 3.07 -7.75 -2.12
C GLY A 59 4.44 -8.42 -2.15
N GLY A 60 4.47 -9.63 -2.69
CA GLY A 60 5.68 -10.46 -2.75
C GLY A 60 6.06 -11.06 -1.39
N GLN A 61 7.20 -11.74 -1.34
CA GLN A 61 7.61 -12.48 -0.15
C GLN A 61 8.29 -11.59 0.91
N CYS A 62 9.03 -10.56 0.48
CA CYS A 62 9.90 -9.79 1.37
C CYS A 62 9.13 -8.75 2.19
N LEU A 63 8.38 -7.84 1.55
CA LEU A 63 7.75 -6.71 2.24
C LEU A 63 6.73 -7.15 3.31
N PRO A 64 5.74 -8.01 3.01
CA PRO A 64 4.75 -8.43 4.02
C PRO A 64 5.40 -9.19 5.18
N LYS A 65 6.34 -10.09 4.88
CA LYS A 65 7.03 -10.91 5.89
C LYS A 65 7.88 -10.04 6.81
N ASP A 66 8.68 -9.14 6.25
CA ASP A 66 9.66 -8.36 7.01
C ASP A 66 8.97 -7.25 7.83
N THR A 67 7.91 -6.62 7.31
CA THR A 67 7.12 -5.60 8.05
C THR A 67 6.33 -6.19 9.22
N ALA A 68 5.72 -7.37 9.03
CA ALA A 68 5.05 -8.09 10.11
C ALA A 68 6.04 -8.55 11.18
N ALA A 69 7.20 -9.09 10.78
CA ALA A 69 8.22 -9.59 11.70
C ALA A 69 8.79 -8.48 12.61
N ILE A 70 9.14 -7.32 12.04
CA ILE A 70 9.69 -6.22 12.83
C ILE A 70 8.65 -5.60 13.76
N SER A 71 7.40 -5.46 13.31
CA SER A 71 6.32 -4.91 14.14
C SER A 71 5.99 -5.82 15.32
N ALA A 72 5.90 -7.14 15.09
CA ALA A 72 5.68 -8.11 16.16
C ALA A 72 6.83 -8.10 17.18
N SER A 73 8.07 -8.02 16.69
CA SER A 73 9.26 -7.93 17.56
C SER A 73 9.26 -6.64 18.38
N ALA A 74 8.91 -5.52 17.77
CA ALA A 74 8.86 -4.21 18.41
C ALA A 74 7.78 -4.15 19.52
N ARG A 75 6.59 -4.74 19.28
CA ARG A 75 5.56 -4.90 20.31
C ARG A 75 6.03 -5.75 21.48
N ALA A 76 6.69 -6.88 21.21
CA ALA A 76 7.21 -7.77 22.26
C ALA A 76 8.27 -7.09 23.14
N LEU A 77 8.97 -6.08 22.59
CA LEU A 77 9.96 -5.27 23.30
C LEU A 77 9.36 -4.00 23.96
N GLY A 78 8.05 -3.77 23.86
CA GLY A 78 7.39 -2.59 24.44
C GLY A 78 7.61 -1.29 23.67
N VAL A 79 7.99 -1.38 22.39
CA VAL A 79 8.24 -0.22 21.50
C VAL A 79 7.42 -0.36 20.21
N PRO A 80 6.07 -0.31 20.27
CA PRO A 80 5.22 -0.51 19.10
C PRO A 80 5.52 0.49 17.98
N MET A 81 5.44 0.04 16.73
CA MET A 81 5.74 0.85 15.55
C MET A 81 4.47 1.42 14.92
N GLU A 82 3.86 2.41 15.56
CA GLU A 82 2.54 2.95 15.20
C GLU A 82 2.38 3.27 13.70
N ILE A 83 3.38 3.93 13.09
CA ILE A 83 3.36 4.27 11.66
C ILE A 83 3.35 2.99 10.79
N LEU A 84 4.21 2.02 11.11
CA LEU A 84 4.32 0.81 10.30
C LEU A 84 3.11 -0.11 10.47
N GLU A 85 2.46 -0.06 11.64
CA GLU A 85 1.21 -0.77 11.88
C GLU A 85 0.05 -0.17 11.08
N ALA A 86 -0.05 1.16 11.03
CA ALA A 86 -1.01 1.83 10.16
C ALA A 86 -0.76 1.52 8.67
N VAL A 87 0.50 1.46 8.24
CA VAL A 87 0.89 1.04 6.88
C VAL A 87 0.41 -0.38 6.56
N GLN A 88 0.53 -1.31 7.51
CA GLN A 88 0.04 -2.68 7.33
C GLN A 88 -1.48 -2.76 7.24
N GLU A 89 -2.19 -1.97 8.04
CA GLU A 89 -3.66 -1.89 7.99
C GLU A 89 -4.15 -1.30 6.66
N ALA A 90 -3.54 -0.19 6.21
CA ALA A 90 -3.82 0.39 4.91
C ALA A 90 -3.57 -0.62 3.78
N ASN A 91 -2.45 -1.36 3.84
CA ASN A 91 -2.14 -2.38 2.85
C ASN A 91 -3.17 -3.52 2.83
N ALA A 92 -3.63 -3.98 4.00
CA ALA A 92 -4.67 -4.99 4.09
C ALA A 92 -5.97 -4.53 3.44
N ARG A 93 -6.38 -3.27 3.66
CA ARG A 93 -7.55 -2.65 3.00
C ARG A 93 -7.40 -2.63 1.47
N HIS A 94 -6.26 -2.17 0.96
CA HIS A 94 -6.04 -2.10 -0.49
C HIS A 94 -5.97 -3.48 -1.16
N ARG A 95 -5.36 -4.47 -0.49
CA ARG A 95 -5.26 -5.84 -1.03
C ARG A 95 -6.56 -6.64 -0.90
N ALA A 96 -7.36 -6.42 0.13
CA ALA A 96 -8.70 -7.01 0.24
C ALA A 96 -9.60 -6.55 -0.92
N ASN A 97 -9.40 -5.33 -1.42
CA ASN A 97 -10.10 -4.82 -2.58
C ASN A 97 -9.59 -5.39 -3.93
N GLY A 98 -8.37 -5.96 -3.96
CA GLY A 98 -7.82 -6.70 -5.10
C GLY A 98 -8.21 -8.20 -5.13
N GLU A 99 -8.78 -8.71 -4.03
CA GLU A 99 -9.43 -10.02 -3.90
C GLU A 99 -10.94 -9.86 -3.70
N ALA A 100 -11.54 -8.79 -4.22
CA ALA A 100 -12.98 -8.79 -4.43
C ALA A 100 -13.30 -9.83 -5.52
N GLU A 101 -13.45 -11.10 -5.13
CA GLU A 101 -14.45 -11.94 -5.79
C GLU A 101 -15.71 -11.08 -5.85
N GLU A 102 -16.19 -10.78 -7.07
CA GLU A 102 -17.48 -10.15 -7.23
C GLU A 102 -18.47 -10.86 -6.31
N PRO A 103 -19.21 -10.15 -5.44
CA PRO A 103 -20.26 -10.80 -4.69
C PRO A 103 -21.18 -11.46 -5.71
N LEU A 104 -21.34 -12.78 -5.59
CA LEU A 104 -22.17 -13.65 -6.45
C LEU A 104 -23.62 -13.15 -6.65
N LEU A 105 -24.00 -12.09 -5.95
CA LEU A 105 -25.29 -11.40 -5.97
C LEU A 105 -25.45 -10.36 -7.08
N VAL A 106 -24.38 -9.86 -7.72
CA VAL A 106 -24.52 -8.85 -8.80
C VAL A 106 -24.73 -9.48 -10.18
N ALA A 107 -24.21 -10.68 -10.43
CA ALA A 107 -24.41 -11.41 -11.69
C ALA A 107 -25.87 -11.90 -11.90
N ALA A 108 -26.64 -12.09 -10.84
CA ALA A 108 -28.04 -12.53 -10.92
C ALA A 108 -29.03 -11.40 -11.28
N ALA A 109 -28.61 -10.12 -11.17
CA ALA A 109 -29.49 -8.97 -11.37
C ALA A 109 -29.47 -8.40 -12.80
N GLN A 110 -28.60 -8.91 -13.69
CA GLN A 110 -28.47 -8.42 -15.07
C GLN A 110 -28.92 -9.42 -16.14
N GLY A 111 -29.49 -10.57 -15.74
CA GLY A 111 -29.97 -11.63 -16.63
C GLY A 111 -31.50 -11.75 -16.76
N ALA A 112 -32.27 -10.79 -16.24
CA ALA A 112 -33.72 -10.74 -16.41
C ALA A 112 -34.10 -9.59 -17.35
N GLY A 113 -33.86 -9.80 -18.64
CA GLY A 113 -34.33 -8.99 -19.76
C GLY A 113 -34.63 -9.88 -20.95
#